data_AF-A0A1G3PS11-F1
#
_entry.id   AF-A0A1G3PS11-F1
#
_cell.length_a   1.000
_cell.length_b   1.000
_cell.length_c   1.000
_cell.angle_alpha   90.00
_cell.angle_beta   90.00
_cell.angle_gamma   90.00
#
_symmetry.space_group_name_H-M   'P 1'
#
loop_
_entity.id
_entity.type
_entity.pdbx_description
1 polymer ?
#
loop_
_entity_poly.entity_id
_entity_poly.type
_entity_poly.pdbx_seq_one_letter_code
_entity_poly.pdbx_strand_id
1 'polypeptide(L)'
;MKIKDFLESEIRLKIISKANPKEIDKNGKHWKGYIYSDDILVLKVKIPNDHKRVMHQSKSQYIAKDLNLTEEEFNRFIECSFSSEDFKEKMKNLI
;
A
#
# COMPACT_ATOMS: atom_id res chain seq x y z
N MET A 1 -13.55 8.59 -6.91
CA MET A 1 -13.07 8.10 -8.23
C MET A 1 -12.73 6.64 -8.04
N LYS A 2 -13.29 5.69 -8.79
CA LYS A 2 -13.02 4.26 -8.56
C LYS A 2 -11.52 3.93 -8.69
N ILE A 3 -11.06 2.95 -7.92
CA ILE A 3 -9.71 2.39 -8.07
C ILE A 3 -9.60 1.71 -9.44
N LYS A 4 -8.51 2.00 -10.16
CA LYS A 4 -8.19 1.38 -11.45
C LYS A 4 -7.67 -0.05 -11.24
N ASP A 5 -7.72 -0.84 -12.31
CA ASP A 5 -7.11 -2.15 -12.33
C ASP A 5 -5.59 -2.01 -12.51
N PHE A 6 -4.83 -2.69 -11.65
CA PHE A 6 -3.36 -2.71 -11.67
C PHE A 6 -2.86 -4.15 -11.55
N LEU A 7 -1.61 -4.41 -11.93
CA LEU A 7 -0.99 -5.71 -11.68
C LEU A 7 -0.67 -5.86 -10.19
N GLU A 8 -0.83 -7.08 -9.66
CA GLU A 8 -0.44 -7.40 -8.27
C GLU A 8 1.03 -7.00 -8.00
N SER A 9 1.92 -7.27 -8.96
CA SER A 9 3.33 -6.89 -8.90
C SER A 9 3.56 -5.38 -8.84
N GLU A 10 2.74 -4.57 -9.52
CA GLU A 10 2.84 -3.10 -9.48
C GLU A 10 2.44 -2.57 -8.10
N ILE A 11 1.31 -3.06 -7.58
CA ILE A 11 0.84 -2.69 -6.23
C ILE A 11 1.88 -3.07 -5.19
N ARG A 12 2.40 -4.30 -5.26
CA ARG A 12 3.46 -4.78 -4.37
C ARG A 12 4.69 -3.88 -4.42
N LEU A 13 5.19 -3.56 -5.62
CA LEU A 13 6.39 -2.74 -5.80
C LEU A 13 6.21 -1.38 -5.11
N LYS A 14 5.06 -0.73 -5.27
CA LYS A 14 4.79 0.60 -4.71
C LYS A 14 4.61 0.57 -3.21
N ILE A 15 3.96 -0.47 -2.66
CA ILE A 15 3.91 -0.67 -1.20
C ILE A 15 5.33 -0.80 -0.64
N ILE A 16 6.18 -1.65 -1.24
CA ILE A 16 7.54 -1.86 -0.77
C ILE A 16 8.38 -0.57 -0.87
N SER A 17 8.30 0.14 -2.00
CA SER A 17 9.18 1.30 -2.25
C SER A 17 8.72 2.60 -1.60
N LYS A 18 7.41 2.82 -1.44
CA LYS A 18 6.86 4.08 -0.91
C LYS A 18 6.38 3.97 0.52
N ALA A 19 5.59 2.94 0.83
CA ALA A 19 5.10 2.73 2.19
C ALA A 19 6.17 2.08 3.10
N ASN A 20 7.21 1.47 2.52
CA ASN A 20 8.37 0.90 3.21
C ASN A 20 8.01 0.09 4.47
N PRO A 21 7.08 -0.89 4.36
CA PRO A 21 6.63 -1.65 5.51
C PRO A 21 7.79 -2.41 6.14
N LYS A 22 7.80 -2.43 7.47
CA LYS A 22 8.71 -3.20 8.32
C LYS A 22 8.04 -4.51 8.75
N GLU A 23 8.85 -5.40 9.32
CA GLU A 23 8.40 -6.68 9.88
C GLU A 23 7.51 -7.48 8.90
N ILE A 24 8.00 -7.61 7.67
CA ILE A 24 7.26 -8.30 6.63
C ILE A 24 7.22 -9.80 6.93
N ASP A 25 6.05 -10.31 7.33
CA ASP A 25 5.81 -11.76 7.45
C ASP A 25 5.64 -12.36 6.05
N LYS A 26 6.65 -13.13 5.63
CA LYS A 26 6.68 -13.83 4.33
C LYS A 26 6.20 -15.28 4.41
N ASN A 27 6.00 -15.82 5.61
CA ASN A 27 5.67 -17.23 5.84
C ASN A 27 4.15 -17.46 5.82
N GLY A 28 3.34 -16.42 6.02
CA GLY A 28 1.90 -16.48 5.88
C GLY A 28 1.43 -16.65 4.42
N LYS A 29 0.20 -17.15 4.26
CA LYS A 29 -0.50 -17.28 2.96
C LYS A 29 -0.52 -15.97 2.14
N HIS A 30 -0.48 -14.84 2.84
CA HIS A 30 -0.37 -13.50 2.27
C HIS A 30 0.66 -12.72 3.07
N TRP A 31 1.56 -12.03 2.39
CA TRP A 31 2.53 -11.18 3.05
C TRP A 31 1.82 -10.05 3.79
N LYS A 32 2.31 -9.72 4.98
CA LYS A 32 1.81 -8.59 5.76
C LYS A 32 3.01 -7.81 6.27
N GLY A 33 2.89 -6.49 6.28
CA GLY A 33 3.90 -5.62 6.86
C GLY A 33 3.27 -4.49 7.66
N TYR A 34 4.11 -3.83 8.44
CA TYR A 34 3.72 -2.80 9.39
C TYR A 34 4.38 -1.47 9.02
N ILE A 35 3.62 -0.39 9.04
CA ILE A 35 4.10 0.95 8.67
C ILE A 35 4.22 1.75 9.95
N TYR A 36 5.37 2.38 10.12
CA TYR A 36 5.71 3.18 11.29
C TYR A 36 5.92 4.64 10.88
N SER A 37 5.50 5.55 11.76
CA SER A 37 5.83 6.98 11.69
C SER A 37 6.46 7.38 13.02
N ASP A 38 7.68 7.90 13.00
CA ASP A 38 8.45 8.27 14.21
C ASP A 38 8.45 7.14 15.28
N ASP A 39 8.75 5.92 14.84
CA ASP A 39 8.76 4.66 15.63
C ASP A 39 7.41 4.22 16.23
N ILE A 40 6.33 4.94 15.93
CA ILE A 40 4.97 4.57 16.30
C ILE A 40 4.34 3.74 15.18
N LEU A 41 3.80 2.57 15.53
CA LEU A 41 3.03 1.75 14.60
C LEU A 41 1.74 2.48 14.20
N VAL A 42 1.60 2.84 12.92
CA VAL A 42 0.41 3.53 12.41
C VAL A 42 -0.51 2.63 11.61
N LEU A 43 0.03 1.73 10.78
CA LEU A 43 -0.79 0.91 9.88
C LEU A 43 -0.25 -0.51 9.74
N LYS A 44 -1.14 -1.42 9.34
CA LYS A 44 -0.83 -2.78 8.93
C LYS A 44 -1.38 -3.00 7.54
N VAL A 45 -0.53 -3.48 6.63
CA VAL A 45 -0.88 -3.64 5.21
C VAL A 45 -0.64 -5.05 4.71
N LYS A 46 -1.60 -5.55 3.91
CA LYS A 46 -1.39 -6.75 3.09
C LYS A 46 -0.56 -6.41 1.86
N ILE A 47 0.49 -7.17 1.62
CA ILE A 47 1.36 -7.01 0.45
C ILE A 47 0.95 -8.07 -0.58
N PRO A 48 0.49 -7.69 -1.78
CA PRO A 48 0.17 -8.64 -2.85
C PRO A 48 1.35 -9.51 -3.25
N ASN A 49 1.05 -10.58 -3.97
CA ASN A 49 2.07 -11.44 -4.56
C ASN A 49 2.75 -10.75 -5.74
N ASP A 50 3.95 -11.20 -6.08
CA ASP A 50 4.69 -10.71 -7.24
C ASP A 50 4.25 -11.41 -8.54
N HIS A 51 2.97 -11.31 -8.86
CA HIS A 51 2.39 -11.92 -10.05
C HIS A 51 1.99 -10.85 -11.07
N LYS A 52 2.07 -11.21 -12.36
CA LYS A 52 1.52 -10.41 -13.46
C LYS A 52 0.00 -10.56 -13.61
N ARG A 53 -0.72 -10.84 -12.53
CA ARG A 53 -2.19 -10.95 -12.52
C ARG A 53 -2.77 -9.57 -12.27
N VAL A 54 -3.88 -9.27 -12.95
CA VAL A 54 -4.63 -8.03 -12.71
C VAL A 54 -5.39 -8.17 -11.38
N MET A 55 -5.18 -7.19 -10.50
CA MET A 55 -5.96 -7.02 -9.28
C MET A 55 -7.06 -6.00 -9.52
N HIS A 56 -8.29 -6.50 -9.58
CA HIS A 56 -9.47 -5.68 -9.79
C HIS A 56 -9.78 -4.76 -8.61
N GLN A 57 -10.49 -3.65 -8.88
CA GLN A 57 -10.97 -2.67 -7.92
C GLN A 57 -11.43 -3.28 -6.57
N SER A 58 -12.27 -4.33 -6.61
CA SER A 58 -12.87 -4.94 -5.43
C SER A 58 -11.87 -5.53 -4.45
N LYS A 59 -10.67 -5.91 -4.92
CA LYS A 59 -9.56 -6.36 -4.07
C LYS A 59 -8.67 -5.19 -3.67
N SER A 60 -8.36 -4.30 -4.61
CA SER A 60 -7.50 -3.14 -4.38
C SER A 60 -8.06 -2.18 -3.32
N GLN A 61 -9.39 -2.06 -3.19
CA GLN A 61 -10.02 -1.24 -2.15
C GLN A 61 -9.63 -1.66 -0.72
N TYR A 62 -9.38 -2.95 -0.48
CA TYR A 62 -8.95 -3.41 0.85
C TYR A 62 -7.52 -2.97 1.15
N ILE A 63 -6.66 -2.95 0.13
CA ILE A 63 -5.28 -2.47 0.26
C ILE A 63 -5.25 -0.95 0.44
N ALA A 64 -6.08 -0.23 -0.32
CA ALA A 64 -6.23 1.22 -0.14
C ALA A 64 -6.66 1.56 1.30
N LYS A 65 -7.64 0.82 1.84
CA LYS A 65 -8.07 0.94 3.24
C LYS A 65 -6.94 0.63 4.23
N ASP A 66 -6.20 -0.46 4.02
CA ASP A 66 -5.06 -0.83 4.86
C ASP A 66 -3.94 0.25 4.86
N LEU A 67 -3.78 0.97 3.74
CA LEU A 67 -2.85 2.10 3.59
C LEU A 67 -3.42 3.45 4.02
N ASN A 68 -4.68 3.47 4.51
CA ASN A 68 -5.43 4.68 4.80
C ASN A 68 -5.45 5.70 3.64
N LEU A 69 -5.61 5.20 2.42
CA LEU A 69 -5.72 6.00 1.20
C LEU A 69 -7.16 5.97 0.68
N THR A 70 -7.65 7.13 0.23
CA THR A 70 -8.84 7.20 -0.61
C THR A 70 -8.60 6.50 -1.95
N GLU A 71 -9.67 6.20 -2.69
CA GLU A 71 -9.56 5.57 -4.01
C GLU A 71 -8.69 6.37 -4.98
N GLU A 72 -8.79 7.70 -4.95
CA GLU A 72 -8.00 8.60 -5.79
C GLU A 72 -6.53 8.64 -5.37
N GLU A 73 -6.25 8.77 -4.07
CA GLU A 73 -4.89 8.71 -3.54
C GLU A 73 -4.23 7.36 -3.86
N PHE A 74 -4.98 6.27 -3.79
CA PHE A 74 -4.47 4.95 -4.15
C PHE A 74 -4.06 4.88 -5.62
N ASN A 75 -4.90 5.38 -6.54
CA ASN A 75 -4.54 5.45 -7.95
C ASN A 75 -3.25 6.25 -8.16
N ARG A 76 -3.12 7.42 -7.52
CA ARG A 76 -1.92 8.26 -7.57
C ARG A 76 -0.68 7.59 -6.95
N PHE A 77 -0.90 6.83 -5.86
CA PHE A 77 0.12 6.04 -5.19
C PHE A 77 0.70 4.98 -6.12
N ILE A 78 -0.13 4.34 -6.95
CA ILE A 78 0.36 3.37 -7.94
C ILE A 78 0.98 4.06 -9.17
N GLU A 79 0.30 5.06 -9.74
CA GLU A 79 0.68 5.76 -10.97
C GLU A 79 1.86 6.76 -10.81
N CYS A 80 2.42 6.87 -9.61
CA CYS A 80 3.61 7.68 -9.30
C CYS A 80 3.44 9.20 -9.23
N SER A 81 2.21 9.69 -9.08
CA SER A 81 1.94 11.10 -8.75
C SER A 81 1.75 11.35 -7.25
N PHE A 82 1.97 10.34 -6.42
CA PHE A 82 2.01 10.41 -4.96
C PHE A 82 3.33 9.76 -4.51
N SER A 83 4.23 10.58 -3.97
CA SER A 83 5.62 10.21 -3.66
C SER A 83 5.73 9.39 -2.36
N SER A 84 6.95 8.93 -2.04
CA SER A 84 7.25 8.33 -0.73
C SER A 84 7.12 9.37 0.38
N GLU A 85 7.54 10.60 0.10
CA GLU A 85 7.51 11.74 1.00
C GLU A 85 6.06 12.14 1.32
N ASP A 86 5.20 12.23 0.30
CA ASP A 86 3.76 12.51 0.47
C ASP A 86 3.10 11.47 1.37
N PHE A 87 3.48 10.20 1.20
CA PHE A 87 2.98 9.10 2.02
C PHE A 87 3.42 9.24 3.47
N LYS A 88 4.71 9.51 3.72
CA LYS A 88 5.25 9.73 5.07
C LYS A 88 4.60 10.91 5.77
N GLU A 89 4.40 12.03 5.07
CA GLU A 89 3.72 13.20 5.63
C GLU A 89 2.28 12.86 6.01
N LYS A 90 1.57 12.11 5.16
CA LYS A 90 0.23 11.61 5.49
C LYS A 90 0.23 10.72 6.74
N MET A 91 1.21 9.84 6.90
CA MET A 91 1.31 8.95 8.07
C MET A 91 1.54 9.72 9.37
N LYS A 92 2.29 10.82 9.34
CA LYS A 92 2.49 11.70 10.51
C LYS A 92 1.19 12.31 11.01
N ASN A 93 0.25 12.60 10.12
CA ASN A 93 -1.06 13.16 10.47
C ASN A 93 -2.04 12.13 11.05
N LEU A 94 -1.63 10.87 11.24
CA LEU A 94 -2.46 9.80 11.84
C LEU A 94 -2.17 9.58 13.32
N ILE A 95 -1.16 10.25 13.86
CA ILE A 95 -0.77 10.23 15.28
C ILE A 95 -1.43 11.44 15.96
#